data_AF-A0A1S3D1Y8-F1
#
_entry.id   AF-A0A1S3D1Y8-F1
#
_cell.length_a   1.000
_cell.length_b   1.000
_cell.length_c   1.000
_cell.angle_alpha   90.00
_cell.angle_beta   90.00
_cell.angle_gamma   90.00
#
_symmetry.space_group_name_H-M   'P 1'
#
loop_
_entity.id
_entity.type
_entity.pdbx_description
1 polymer ?
#
loop_
_entity_poly.entity_id
_entity_poly.type
_entity_poly.pdbx_seq_one_letter_code
_entity_poly.pdbx_strand_id
1 'polypeptide(L)'
;MLPTQINIHCQLLQSDWLDRQGHMMSQGDRYGIGPIINQYQVPQLPDIDMRHLPHTPLSPSHVIACLRTQDLLCSSTERLTISPSAQGHINGISYWMDLVLTPAVHLTKTRGVFCVNPGVRCDPHSPLVVEMTYEPGYMKLDIVQ
;
A
#
# COMPACT_ATOMS: atom_id res chain seq x y z
N MET A 1 20.04 8.86 -17.89
CA MET A 1 20.23 8.27 -16.56
C MET A 1 19.43 6.99 -16.48
N LEU A 2 19.92 5.98 -15.75
CA LEU A 2 19.17 4.76 -15.41
C LEU A 2 18.66 4.87 -13.95
N PRO A 3 17.51 4.27 -13.60
CA PRO A 3 16.51 3.69 -14.49
C PRO A 3 15.87 4.75 -15.39
N THR A 4 15.36 4.39 -16.56
CA THR A 4 14.65 5.32 -17.47
C THR A 4 13.22 5.61 -17.01
N GLN A 5 12.61 4.62 -16.36
CA GLN A 5 11.24 4.67 -15.86
C GLN A 5 11.09 3.78 -14.63
N ILE A 6 10.22 4.19 -13.72
CA ILE A 6 9.82 3.44 -12.54
C ILE A 6 8.29 3.28 -12.60
N ASN A 7 7.83 2.04 -12.71
CA ASN A 7 6.41 1.73 -12.56
C ASN A 7 6.15 1.39 -11.10
N ILE A 8 5.21 2.08 -10.47
CA ILE A 8 4.79 1.81 -9.10
C ILE A 8 3.51 0.99 -9.19
N HIS A 9 3.57 -0.20 -8.62
CA HIS A 9 2.44 -1.11 -8.57
C HIS A 9 1.82 -1.10 -7.18
N CYS A 10 0.50 -1.25 -7.13
CA CYS A 10 -0.23 -1.43 -5.88
C CYS A 10 -1.28 -2.54 -5.97
N GLN A 11 -1.60 -3.12 -4.82
CA GLN A 11 -2.66 -4.10 -4.67
C GLN A 11 -3.32 -3.98 -3.29
N LEU A 12 -4.64 -3.97 -3.28
CA LEU A 12 -5.46 -3.94 -2.06
C LEU A 12 -5.43 -5.32 -1.41
N LEU A 13 -5.27 -5.37 -0.10
CA LEU A 13 -5.26 -6.63 0.64
C LEU A 13 -5.89 -6.51 2.03
N GLN A 14 -6.26 -7.68 2.54
CA GLN A 14 -6.65 -7.91 3.93
C GLN A 14 -5.61 -8.81 4.59
N SER A 15 -5.17 -8.47 5.80
CA SER A 15 -4.28 -9.32 6.59
C SER A 15 -4.55 -9.20 8.08
N ASP A 16 -4.94 -10.30 8.72
CA ASP A 16 -5.08 -10.37 10.18
C ASP A 16 -3.75 -10.07 10.91
N TRP A 17 -2.62 -10.31 10.25
CA TRP A 17 -1.31 -10.01 10.81
C TRP A 17 -1.09 -8.49 10.90
N LEU A 18 -1.51 -7.72 9.88
CA LEU A 18 -1.44 -6.26 9.91
C LEU A 18 -2.29 -5.67 11.03
N ASP A 19 -3.49 -6.20 11.25
CA ASP A 19 -4.36 -5.76 12.35
C ASP A 19 -3.68 -6.01 13.71
N ARG A 20 -3.07 -7.18 13.91
CA ARG A 20 -2.41 -7.53 15.18
C ARG A 20 -1.12 -6.75 15.44
N GLN A 21 -0.39 -6.38 14.39
CA GLN A 21 0.86 -5.61 14.52
C GLN A 21 0.59 -4.11 14.62
N GLY A 22 -0.40 -3.61 13.89
CA GLY A 22 -0.73 -2.19 13.81
C GLY A 22 -1.65 -1.71 14.92
N HIS A 23 -2.39 -2.61 15.58
CA HIS A 23 -3.40 -2.23 16.55
C HIS A 23 -3.51 -3.23 17.71
N MET A 24 -3.44 -2.72 18.94
CA MET A 24 -3.80 -3.50 20.11
C MET A 24 -5.33 -3.65 20.14
N MET A 25 -5.79 -4.88 19.94
CA MET A 25 -7.20 -5.25 20.05
C MET A 25 -7.71 -4.98 21.47
N SER A 26 -8.90 -4.39 21.59
CA SER A 26 -9.54 -4.09 22.89
C SER A 26 -9.92 -5.34 23.70
N GLN A 27 -9.99 -6.51 23.06
CA GLN A 27 -10.22 -7.78 23.75
C GLN A 27 -9.04 -8.11 24.67
N GLY A 28 -9.26 -7.95 25.98
CA GLY A 28 -8.27 -8.28 27.00
C GLY A 28 -7.49 -7.10 27.55
N ASP A 29 -7.83 -5.87 27.16
CA ASP A 29 -7.20 -4.65 27.69
C ASP A 29 -7.65 -4.34 29.13
N ARG A 30 -7.27 -5.19 30.07
CA ARG A 30 -7.59 -5.02 31.50
C ARG A 30 -6.98 -3.77 32.11
N TYR A 31 -5.91 -3.25 31.49
CA TYR A 31 -5.12 -2.14 32.00
C TYR A 31 -5.43 -0.81 31.30
N GLY A 32 -6.29 -0.81 30.26
CA GLY A 32 -6.63 0.39 29.51
C GLY A 32 -5.45 0.97 28.72
N ILE A 33 -4.48 0.14 28.33
CA ILE A 33 -3.25 0.57 27.66
C ILE A 33 -3.48 0.75 26.15
N GLY A 34 -4.49 0.09 25.58
CA GLY A 34 -4.79 0.11 24.15
C GLY A 34 -4.96 1.53 23.60
N PRO A 35 -5.79 2.39 24.21
CA PRO A 35 -5.94 3.78 23.79
C PRO A 35 -4.64 4.62 23.79
N ILE A 36 -3.61 4.21 24.53
CA ILE A 36 -2.31 4.88 24.60
C ILE A 36 -1.39 4.34 23.49
N ILE A 37 -1.23 3.02 23.41
CA ILE A 37 -0.35 2.39 22.41
C ILE A 37 -0.85 2.62 20.99
N ASN A 38 -2.17 2.57 20.78
CA ASN A 38 -2.79 2.72 19.46
C ASN A 38 -2.67 4.15 18.89
N GLN A 39 -2.04 5.10 19.60
CA GLN A 39 -1.66 6.41 19.06
C GLN A 39 -0.39 6.33 18.19
N TYR A 40 0.43 5.29 18.36
CA TYR A 40 1.74 5.16 17.71
C TYR A 40 1.71 4.17 16.54
N GLN A 41 0.64 4.18 15.75
CA GLN A 41 0.50 3.24 14.64
C GLN A 41 1.52 3.54 13.55
N VAL A 42 2.08 2.47 12.98
CA VAL A 42 3.04 2.57 11.89
C VAL A 42 2.27 2.67 10.57
N PRO A 43 2.40 3.79 9.81
CA PRO A 43 1.63 3.99 8.57
C PRO A 43 2.17 3.18 7.40
N GLN A 44 3.42 2.72 7.48
CA GLN A 44 4.09 1.99 6.41
C GLN A 44 5.07 0.98 7.00
N LEU A 45 5.01 -0.24 6.51
CA LEU A 45 5.95 -1.30 6.84
C LEU A 45 6.83 -1.59 5.63
N PRO A 46 8.04 -1.00 5.56
CA PRO A 46 8.96 -1.24 4.46
C PRO A 46 9.64 -2.61 4.56
N ASP A 47 10.12 -3.10 3.43
CA ASP A 47 10.94 -4.31 3.28
C ASP A 47 10.28 -5.59 3.83
N ILE A 48 8.95 -5.63 3.84
CA ILE A 48 8.17 -6.83 4.13
C ILE A 48 8.18 -7.78 2.92
N ASP A 49 8.48 -9.06 3.20
CA ASP A 49 8.32 -10.12 2.20
C ASP A 49 6.86 -10.60 2.14
N MET A 50 6.12 -10.05 1.19
CA MET A 50 4.72 -10.39 0.94
C MET A 50 4.49 -11.87 0.62
N ARG A 51 5.51 -12.63 0.19
CA ARG A 51 5.37 -14.06 -0.11
C ARG A 51 5.14 -14.90 1.14
N HIS A 52 5.58 -14.41 2.30
CA HIS A 52 5.50 -15.10 3.58
C HIS A 52 4.50 -14.48 4.54
N LEU A 53 4.02 -13.26 4.24
CA LEU A 53 3.01 -12.59 5.06
C LEU A 53 1.62 -13.17 4.74
N PRO A 54 0.88 -13.71 5.72
CA PRO A 54 -0.47 -14.20 5.47
C PRO A 54 -1.40 -13.04 5.15
N HIS A 55 -1.91 -13.02 3.91
CA HIS A 55 -2.84 -12.01 3.43
C HIS A 55 -3.77 -12.59 2.36
N THR A 56 -4.90 -11.90 2.17
CA THR A 56 -5.85 -12.15 1.09
C THR A 56 -5.83 -10.95 0.16
N PRO A 57 -5.42 -11.11 -1.12
CA PRO A 57 -5.55 -10.03 -2.09
C PRO A 57 -7.03 -9.76 -2.38
N LEU A 58 -7.42 -8.48 -2.33
CA LEU A 58 -8.78 -8.00 -2.57
C LEU A 58 -8.93 -7.26 -3.90
N SER A 59 -7.85 -7.12 -4.67
CA SER A 59 -7.85 -6.58 -6.02
C SER A 59 -6.78 -7.28 -6.87
N PRO A 60 -6.83 -7.18 -8.21
CA PRO A 60 -5.64 -7.42 -9.03
C PRO A 60 -4.55 -6.37 -8.74
N SER A 61 -3.35 -6.63 -9.26
CA SER A 61 -2.25 -5.64 -9.28
C SER A 61 -2.58 -4.54 -10.28
N HIS A 62 -2.30 -3.28 -9.91
CA HIS A 62 -2.43 -2.14 -10.79
C HIS A 62 -1.16 -1.31 -10.81
N VAL A 63 -0.88 -0.64 -11.93
CA VAL A 63 0.13 0.42 -11.98
C VAL A 63 -0.56 1.72 -11.61
N ILE A 64 -0.16 2.32 -10.49
CA ILE A 64 -0.73 3.61 -10.04
C ILE A 64 0.05 4.80 -10.58
N ALA A 65 1.35 4.65 -10.79
CA ALA A 65 2.19 5.71 -11.28
C ALA A 65 3.32 5.19 -12.17
N CYS A 66 3.71 6.02 -13.13
CA CYS A 66 4.80 5.81 -14.04
C CYS A 66 5.70 7.04 -13.98
N LEU A 67 6.80 6.95 -13.23
CA LEU A 67 7.73 8.05 -13.02
C LEU A 67 8.92 7.90 -13.97
N ARG A 68 9.12 8.85 -14.88
CA ARG A 68 10.36 8.87 -15.67
C ARG A 68 11.49 9.45 -14.83
N THR A 69 12.74 9.14 -15.16
CA THR A 69 13.90 9.60 -14.38
C THR A 69 13.92 11.11 -14.15
N GLN A 70 13.49 11.87 -15.16
CA GLN A 70 13.42 13.33 -15.14
C GLN A 70 12.35 13.87 -14.18
N ASP A 71 11.32 13.08 -13.89
CA ASP A 71 10.19 13.47 -13.03
C ASP A 71 10.46 13.16 -11.56
N LEU A 72 11.52 12.40 -11.25
CA LEU A 72 11.86 12.00 -9.87
C LEU A 72 12.19 13.17 -8.94
N LEU A 73 12.48 14.35 -9.49
CA LEU A 73 12.74 15.57 -8.74
C LEU A 73 11.49 16.43 -8.53
N CYS A 74 10.35 16.03 -9.10
CA CYS A 74 9.09 16.74 -9.02
C CYS A 74 8.12 15.98 -8.12
N SER A 75 7.29 16.72 -7.38
CA SER A 75 6.15 16.12 -6.69
C SER A 75 5.03 15.79 -7.66
N SER A 76 4.33 14.69 -7.44
CA SER A 76 3.16 14.29 -8.23
C SER A 76 2.11 13.61 -7.36
N THR A 77 0.86 13.73 -7.78
CA THR A 77 -0.25 13.01 -7.17
C THR A 77 -1.03 12.30 -8.27
N GLU A 78 -1.16 10.99 -8.13
CA GLU A 78 -1.88 10.14 -9.07
C GLU A 78 -3.07 9.47 -8.37
N ARG A 79 -4.17 9.31 -9.09
CA ARG A 79 -5.37 8.65 -8.57
C ARG A 79 -5.77 7.50 -9.47
N LEU A 80 -6.10 6.38 -8.85
CA LEU A 80 -6.55 5.19 -9.52
C LEU A 80 -7.83 4.66 -8.88
N THR A 81 -8.86 4.49 -9.69
CA THR A 81 -10.09 3.81 -9.28
C THR A 81 -9.89 2.30 -9.38
N ILE A 82 -10.00 1.59 -8.25
CA ILE A 82 -9.85 0.15 -8.16
C ILE A 82 -11.17 -0.48 -7.73
N SER A 83 -11.67 -1.40 -8.54
CA SER A 83 -12.79 -2.27 -8.18
C SER A 83 -12.27 -3.49 -7.41
N PRO A 84 -12.71 -3.72 -6.17
CA PRO A 84 -12.37 -4.94 -5.43
C PRO A 84 -12.83 -6.19 -6.19
N SER A 85 -12.03 -7.25 -6.15
CA SER A 85 -12.40 -8.56 -6.72
C SER A 85 -13.27 -9.38 -5.78
N ALA A 86 -13.28 -9.04 -4.48
CA ALA A 86 -14.05 -9.72 -3.46
C ALA A 86 -14.49 -8.74 -2.36
N GLN A 87 -15.53 -9.14 -1.62
CA GLN A 87 -15.93 -8.45 -0.40
C GLN A 87 -14.87 -8.68 0.69
N GLY A 88 -14.55 -7.65 1.47
CA GLY A 88 -13.55 -7.77 2.52
C GLY A 88 -13.33 -6.49 3.34
N HIS A 89 -12.26 -6.51 4.12
CA HIS A 89 -11.79 -5.39 4.93
C HIS A 89 -10.34 -5.08 4.56
N ILE A 90 -10.15 -3.97 3.85
CA ILE A 90 -8.83 -3.52 3.42
C ILE A 90 -8.14 -2.86 4.59
N ASN A 91 -7.04 -3.46 5.05
CA ASN A 91 -6.16 -2.90 6.07
C ASN A 91 -4.73 -2.68 5.57
N GLY A 92 -4.48 -2.95 4.28
CA GLY A 92 -3.19 -2.70 3.67
C GLY A 92 -3.26 -2.45 2.16
N ILE A 93 -2.34 -1.63 1.68
CA ILE A 93 -2.01 -1.44 0.27
C ILE A 93 -0.58 -1.91 0.08
N SER A 94 -0.41 -3.10 -0.51
CA SER A 94 0.94 -3.56 -0.87
C SER A 94 1.45 -2.80 -2.09
N TYR A 95 2.76 -2.59 -2.14
CA TYR A 95 3.39 -1.93 -3.26
C TYR A 95 4.77 -2.49 -3.60
N TRP A 96 5.11 -2.38 -4.89
CA TRP A 96 6.41 -2.73 -5.43
C TRP A 96 6.71 -1.84 -6.63
N MET A 97 7.96 -1.88 -7.06
CA MET A 97 8.46 -1.03 -8.14
C MET A 97 9.13 -1.87 -9.21
N ASP A 98 8.76 -1.64 -10.47
CA ASP A 98 9.47 -2.15 -11.62
C ASP A 98 10.35 -1.04 -12.19
N LEU A 99 11.67 -1.22 -12.06
CA LEU A 99 12.69 -0.30 -12.57
C LEU A 99 13.02 -0.72 -14.01
N VAL A 100 12.60 0.08 -14.97
CA VAL A 100 12.93 -0.11 -16.38
C VAL A 100 14.32 0.46 -16.61
N LEU A 101 15.31 -0.41 -16.86
CA LEU A 101 16.67 0.01 -17.21
C LEU A 101 16.77 0.16 -18.73
N THR A 102 16.22 -0.81 -19.46
CA THR A 102 16.08 -0.80 -20.92
C THR A 102 14.76 -1.46 -21.29
N PRO A 103 14.26 -1.37 -22.54
CA PRO A 103 13.03 -2.05 -22.93
C PRO A 103 13.05 -3.57 -22.67
N ALA A 104 14.24 -4.19 -22.65
CA ALA A 104 14.41 -5.62 -22.41
C ALA A 104 14.79 -5.97 -20.95
N VAL A 105 15.21 -5.00 -20.14
CA VAL A 105 15.73 -5.24 -18.78
C VAL A 105 14.92 -4.46 -17.77
N HIS A 106 14.22 -5.21 -16.91
CA HIS A 106 13.37 -4.71 -15.84
C HIS A 106 13.83 -5.32 -14.52
N LEU A 107 13.93 -4.51 -13.46
CA LEU A 107 14.21 -4.98 -12.11
C LEU A 107 12.99 -4.72 -11.23
N THR A 108 12.36 -5.79 -10.76
CA THR A 108 11.28 -5.72 -9.77
C THR A 108 11.86 -5.68 -8.37
N LYS A 109 11.45 -4.69 -7.58
CA LYS A 109 11.77 -4.60 -6.16
C LYS A 109 10.49 -4.52 -5.34
N THR A 110 10.20 -5.56 -4.57
CA THR A 110 9.16 -5.55 -3.53
C THR A 110 9.57 -4.59 -2.43
N ARG A 111 8.63 -3.76 -1.95
CA ARG A 111 8.96 -2.65 -1.05
C ARG A 111 8.18 -2.66 0.26
N GLY A 112 6.95 -3.17 0.30
CA GLY A 112 6.23 -3.32 1.56
C GLY A 112 4.74 -3.02 1.45
N VAL A 113 4.18 -2.52 2.55
CA VAL A 113 2.74 -2.27 2.70
C VAL A 113 2.51 -0.91 3.37
N PHE A 114 1.58 -0.12 2.84
CA PHE A 114 0.98 1.01 3.57
C PHE A 114 -0.21 0.50 4.36
N CYS A 115 -0.24 0.77 5.66
CA CYS A 115 -1.32 0.36 6.54
C CYS A 115 -2.50 1.32 6.38
N VAL A 116 -3.71 0.76 6.23
CA VAL A 116 -4.95 1.54 6.15
C VAL A 116 -5.64 1.46 7.51
N ASN A 117 -5.61 2.56 8.26
CA ASN A 117 -6.14 2.63 9.62
C ASN A 117 -7.04 3.87 9.83
N PRO A 118 -8.32 3.70 10.21
CA PRO A 118 -9.02 2.42 10.29
C PRO A 118 -9.16 1.77 8.91
N GLY A 119 -9.19 0.44 8.87
CA GLY A 119 -9.38 -0.28 7.62
C GLY A 119 -10.74 0.03 6.97
N VAL A 120 -10.83 -0.19 5.67
CA VAL A 120 -11.97 0.18 4.83
C VAL A 120 -12.70 -1.07 4.38
N ARG A 121 -14.02 -1.13 4.62
CA ARG A 121 -14.85 -2.21 4.05
C ARG A 121 -14.97 -2.01 2.55
N CYS A 122 -14.81 -3.09 1.81
CA CYS A 122 -14.91 -3.07 0.35
C CYS A 122 -15.92 -4.10 -0.16
N ASP A 123 -16.50 -3.79 -1.31
CA ASP A 123 -17.44 -4.64 -2.03
C ASP A 123 -17.15 -4.54 -3.54
N PRO A 124 -17.28 -5.62 -4.34
CA PRO A 124 -16.99 -5.57 -5.76
C PRO A 124 -17.79 -4.53 -6.56
N HIS A 125 -18.97 -4.13 -6.08
CA HIS A 125 -19.83 -3.14 -6.71
C HIS A 125 -19.52 -1.70 -6.28
N SER A 126 -18.61 -1.52 -5.31
CA SER A 126 -18.24 -0.21 -4.76
C SER A 126 -16.75 0.06 -5.01
N PRO A 127 -16.40 0.71 -6.14
CA PRO A 127 -15.01 1.01 -6.44
C PRO A 127 -14.44 2.01 -5.42
N LEU A 128 -13.14 1.88 -5.16
CA LEU A 128 -12.39 2.73 -4.24
C LEU A 128 -11.37 3.55 -5.04
N VAL A 129 -11.06 4.75 -4.57
CA VAL A 129 -10.01 5.57 -5.17
C VAL A 129 -8.76 5.44 -4.32
N VAL A 130 -7.70 4.93 -4.92
CA VAL A 130 -6.36 4.95 -4.32
C VAL A 130 -5.63 6.18 -4.84
N GLU A 131 -5.10 6.98 -3.92
CA GLU A 131 -4.26 8.12 -4.24
C GLU A 131 -2.81 7.78 -3.89
N MET A 132 -1.91 8.01 -4.85
CA MET A 132 -0.48 8.03 -4.61
C MET A 132 -0.01 9.48 -4.58
N THR A 133 0.69 9.86 -3.52
CA THR A 133 1.46 11.10 -3.47
C THR A 133 2.93 10.75 -3.51
N TYR A 134 3.67 11.35 -4.45
CA TYR A 134 5.12 11.26 -4.54
C TYR A 134 5.72 12.64 -4.31
N GLU A 135 6.73 12.68 -3.46
CA GLU A 135 7.66 13.80 -3.34
C GLU A 135 9.08 13.24 -3.41
N PRO A 136 10.10 14.03 -3.78
CA PRO A 136 11.47 13.53 -3.84
C PRO A 136 11.92 12.84 -2.53
N GLY A 137 12.08 11.52 -2.58
CA GLY A 137 12.45 10.70 -1.42
C GLY A 137 11.29 10.20 -0.54
N TYR A 138 10.05 10.56 -0.86
CA TYR A 138 8.86 10.20 -0.10
C TYR A 138 7.75 9.69 -1.03
N MET A 139 7.05 8.64 -0.58
CA MET A 139 5.88 8.13 -1.28
C MET A 139 4.84 7.75 -0.26
N LYS A 140 3.59 8.09 -0.55
CA LYS A 140 2.41 7.70 0.24
C LYS A 140 1.39 7.07 -0.69
N LEU A 141 0.74 6.01 -0.21
CA LEU A 141 -0.47 5.46 -0.78
C LEU A 141 -1.59 5.55 0.25
N ASP A 142 -2.77 5.99 -0.18
CA ASP A 142 -3.94 6.12 0.68
C ASP A 142 -5.23 5.79 -0.08
N ILE A 143 -6.29 5.47 0.64
CA ILE A 143 -7.64 5.33 0.08
C ILE A 143 -8.40 6.62 0.37
N VAL A 144 -8.82 7.32 -0.69
CA VAL A 144 -9.60 8.55 -0.58
C VAL A 144 -11.06 8.24 -0.94
N GLN A 145 -11.99 8.57 -0.03
CA GLN A 145 -13.44 8.43 -0.20
C GLN A 145 -14.09 9.76 -0.56
#